data_AF-A0A401ID08-F1
#
_entry.id   AF-A0A401ID08-F1
#
_cell.length_a   1.000
_cell.length_b   1.000
_cell.length_c   1.000
_cell.angle_alpha   90.00
_cell.angle_beta   90.00
_cell.angle_gamma   90.00
#
_symmetry.space_group_name_H-M   'P 1'
#
loop_
_entity.id
_entity.type
_entity.pdbx_description
1 polymer ?
#
loop_
_entity_poly.entity_id
_entity_poly.type
_entity_poly.pdbx_seq_one_letter_code
_entity_poly.pdbx_strand_id
1 'polypeptide(L)'
;MPVVIASWLKFDPSSIAAQFSTFILWCINLNPVREGVYIHLSTGSVEVNKGCSGLEAMTYLLGISVIMLIMFPLKRIYNIIVPIVAISLGFMVNGFRIVLLTLLVASNKMEAFKYWHEGEGSLIVGMVAIGFFLVFYFLLIRFSDVEELEDADTQKY
;
A
#
# COMPACT_ATOMS: atom_id res chain seq x y z
N MET A 1 8.48 10.49 -12.04
CA MET A 1 9.76 9.77 -12.24
C MET A 1 9.77 8.28 -11.82
N PRO A 2 8.87 7.73 -10.98
CA PRO A 2 8.79 6.27 -10.74
C PRO A 2 8.15 5.46 -11.89
N VAL A 3 7.25 6.08 -12.67
CA VAL A 3 6.48 5.42 -13.74
C VAL A 3 7.36 4.87 -14.87
N VAL A 4 8.50 5.51 -15.14
CA VAL A 4 9.41 5.09 -16.22
C VAL A 4 10.01 3.71 -15.91
N ILE A 5 10.45 3.47 -14.67
CA ILE A 5 11.06 2.18 -14.26
C ILE A 5 10.02 1.05 -14.31
N ALA A 6 8.79 1.31 -13.88
CA ALA A 6 7.71 0.32 -13.94
C ALA A 6 7.31 -0.05 -15.38
N SER A 7 7.40 0.90 -16.32
CA SER A 7 7.04 0.64 -17.73
C SER A 7 7.95 -0.39 -18.41
N TRP A 8 9.21 -0.51 -17.98
CA TRP A 8 10.15 -1.52 -18.47
C TRP A 8 9.86 -2.92 -17.93
N LEU A 9 9.20 -3.01 -16.77
CA LEU A 9 9.02 -4.28 -16.06
C LEU A 9 7.80 -5.10 -16.54
N LYS A 10 6.94 -4.56 -17.43
CA LYS A 10 5.65 -5.17 -17.84
C LYS A 10 4.78 -5.68 -16.66
N PHE A 11 5.07 -5.24 -15.45
CA PHE A 11 4.39 -5.70 -14.25
C PHE A 11 3.20 -4.79 -13.99
N ASP A 12 2.00 -5.34 -14.15
CA ASP A 12 0.75 -4.62 -13.92
C ASP A 12 0.01 -5.25 -12.72
N PRO A 13 0.12 -4.67 -11.51
CA PRO A 13 -0.54 -5.19 -10.34
C PRO A 13 -2.05 -4.91 -10.35
N SER A 14 -2.59 -4.21 -11.35
CA SER A 14 -4.02 -3.85 -11.42
C SER A 14 -4.94 -5.06 -11.30
N SER A 15 -4.60 -6.18 -11.95
CA SER A 15 -5.37 -7.42 -11.84
C SER A 15 -5.38 -7.92 -10.40
N ILE A 16 -4.21 -8.04 -9.76
CA ILE A 16 -4.07 -8.52 -8.38
C ILE A 16 -4.76 -7.57 -7.40
N ALA A 17 -4.63 -6.26 -7.59
CA ALA A 17 -5.31 -5.24 -6.80
C ALA A 17 -6.84 -5.35 -6.95
N ALA A 18 -7.35 -5.62 -8.16
CA ALA A 18 -8.76 -5.87 -8.38
C ALA A 18 -9.25 -7.14 -7.68
N GLN A 19 -8.45 -8.22 -7.68
CA GLN A 19 -8.79 -9.45 -6.95
C GLN A 19 -8.85 -9.21 -5.44
N PHE A 20 -7.84 -8.55 -4.89
CA PHE A 20 -7.75 -8.22 -3.47
C PHE A 20 -8.91 -7.33 -3.02
N SER A 21 -9.24 -6.30 -3.81
CA SER A 21 -10.34 -5.39 -3.49
C SER A 21 -11.71 -6.08 -3.61
N THR A 22 -11.88 -6.96 -4.60
CA THR A 22 -13.09 -7.81 -4.73
C THR A 22 -13.24 -8.72 -3.52
N PHE A 23 -12.14 -9.31 -3.03
CA PHE A 23 -12.16 -10.14 -1.82
C PHE A 23 -12.60 -9.34 -0.59
N ILE A 24 -12.07 -8.13 -0.38
CA ILE A 24 -12.51 -7.26 0.73
C ILE A 24 -14.00 -6.93 0.61
N LEU A 25 -14.47 -6.55 -0.59
CA LEU A 25 -15.88 -6.27 -0.87
C LEU A 25 -16.79 -7.47 -0.59
N TRP A 26 -16.31 -8.68 -0.90
CA TRP A 26 -17.01 -9.92 -0.57
C TRP A 26 -17.06 -10.16 0.95
N CYS A 27 -15.97 -9.91 1.69
CA CYS A 27 -15.95 -10.01 3.15
C CYS A 27 -16.94 -9.06 3.83
N ILE A 28 -17.23 -7.89 3.24
CA ILE A 28 -18.25 -6.96 3.72
C ILE A 28 -19.65 -7.20 3.11
N ASN A 29 -19.85 -8.37 2.50
CA ASN A 29 -21.14 -8.90 2.03
C ASN A 29 -21.81 -8.09 0.89
N LEU A 30 -21.02 -7.50 -0.01
CA LEU A 30 -21.52 -6.71 -1.16
C LEU A 30 -21.66 -7.49 -2.47
N ASN A 31 -21.40 -8.81 -2.47
CA ASN A 31 -21.50 -9.70 -3.63
C ASN A 31 -20.93 -9.12 -4.95
N PRO A 32 -19.65 -8.70 -4.98
CA PRO A 32 -19.05 -8.13 -6.18
C PRO A 32 -18.82 -9.20 -7.26
N VAL A 33 -18.95 -8.82 -8.53
CA VAL A 33 -18.56 -9.64 -9.70
C VAL A 33 -17.34 -9.01 -10.34
N ARG A 34 -16.27 -9.79 -10.56
CA ARG A 34 -15.02 -9.30 -11.15
C ARG A 34 -14.85 -9.82 -12.57
N GLU A 35 -14.64 -8.92 -13.52
CA GLU A 35 -14.32 -9.22 -14.92
C GLU A 35 -12.95 -8.61 -15.27
N GLY A 36 -11.88 -9.40 -15.16
CA GLY A 36 -10.52 -8.90 -15.34
C GLY A 36 -10.16 -7.84 -14.29
N VAL A 37 -9.98 -6.59 -14.75
CA VAL A 37 -9.69 -5.42 -13.90
C VAL A 37 -10.94 -4.62 -13.51
N TYR A 38 -12.12 -5.01 -14.02
CA TYR A 38 -13.39 -4.40 -13.66
C TYR A 38 -14.00 -5.07 -12.43
N ILE A 39 -14.50 -4.26 -11.51
CA ILE A 39 -15.26 -4.71 -10.34
C ILE A 39 -16.68 -4.16 -10.48
N HIS A 40 -17.66 -5.04 -10.54
CA HIS A 40 -19.07 -4.72 -10.71
C HIS A 40 -19.82 -4.97 -9.40
N LEU A 41 -20.58 -3.98 -8.98
CA LEU A 41 -21.66 -4.08 -8.00
C LEU A 41 -22.99 -3.89 -8.73
N SER A 42 -24.10 -4.29 -8.09
CA SER A 42 -25.44 -4.15 -8.65
C SER A 42 -25.81 -2.72 -9.06
N THR A 43 -25.17 -1.71 -8.46
CA THR A 43 -25.46 -0.29 -8.68
C THR A 43 -24.36 0.46 -9.44
N GLY A 44 -23.25 -0.19 -9.84
CA GLY A 44 -22.19 0.47 -10.60
C GLY A 44 -20.91 -0.36 -10.76
N SER A 45 -19.97 0.13 -11.57
CA SER A 45 -18.69 -0.55 -11.82
C SER A 45 -17.50 0.39 -11.70
N VAL A 46 -16.35 -0.17 -11.32
CA VAL A 46 -15.06 0.54 -11.26
C VAL A 46 -14.02 -0.25 -12.05
N GLU A 47 -13.30 0.45 -12.93
CA GLU A 47 -12.12 -0.08 -13.60
C GLU A 47 -10.87 0.21 -12.79
N VAL A 48 -10.12 -0.83 -12.42
CA VAL A 48 -8.78 -0.67 -11.85
C VAL A 48 -7.79 -0.45 -13.00
N ASN A 49 -7.69 0.79 -13.46
CA ASN A 49 -6.70 1.17 -14.47
C ASN A 49 -5.28 1.27 -13.86
N LYS A 50 -4.29 1.55 -14.70
CA LYS A 50 -2.88 1.69 -14.26
C LYS A 50 -2.68 2.75 -13.16
N GLY A 51 -3.49 3.81 -13.13
CA GLY A 51 -3.48 4.83 -12.08
C GLY A 51 -4.04 4.35 -10.74
N CYS A 52 -4.79 3.25 -10.72
CA CYS A 52 -5.30 2.59 -9.51
C CYS A 52 -4.56 1.30 -9.15
N SER A 53 -3.51 0.94 -9.90
CA SER A 53 -2.72 -0.27 -9.70
C SER A 53 -2.00 -0.32 -8.35
N GLY A 54 -1.79 0.83 -7.70
CA GLY A 54 -1.05 0.96 -6.44
C GLY A 54 0.46 1.04 -6.62
N LEU A 55 0.97 0.98 -7.86
CA LEU A 55 2.40 1.08 -8.16
C LEU A 55 3.04 2.36 -7.61
N GLU A 56 2.33 3.47 -7.69
CA GLU A 56 2.83 4.75 -7.19
C GLU A 56 3.09 4.70 -5.68
N ALA A 57 2.12 4.25 -4.89
CA ALA A 57 2.29 4.10 -3.45
C ALA A 57 3.39 3.09 -3.08
N MET A 58 3.44 1.94 -3.77
CA MET A 58 4.49 0.94 -3.54
C MET A 58 5.89 1.50 -3.82
N THR A 59 6.06 2.21 -4.94
CA THR A 59 7.37 2.74 -5.34
C THR A 59 7.82 3.89 -4.45
N TYR A 60 6.89 4.75 -3.99
CA TYR A 60 7.21 5.78 -3.00
C TYR A 60 7.63 5.18 -1.67
N LEU A 61 6.87 4.22 -1.15
CA LEU A 61 7.24 3.55 0.10
C LEU A 61 8.54 2.77 -0.03
N LEU A 62 8.78 2.11 -1.16
CA LEU A 62 10.05 1.45 -1.44
C LEU A 62 11.22 2.46 -1.41
N GLY A 63 11.08 3.61 -2.08
CA GLY A 63 12.09 4.66 -2.05
C GLY A 63 12.37 5.17 -0.63
N ILE A 64 11.32 5.45 0.14
CA ILE A 64 11.42 5.88 1.54
C ILE A 64 12.10 4.79 2.38
N SER A 65 11.77 3.52 2.16
CA SER A 65 12.34 2.39 2.91
C SER A 65 13.86 2.29 2.74
N VAL A 66 14.36 2.53 1.52
CA VAL A 66 15.79 2.56 1.23
C VAL A 66 16.46 3.76 1.91
N ILE A 67 15.86 4.95 1.83
CA ILE A 67 16.39 6.15 2.50
C ILE A 67 16.49 5.94 4.00
N MET A 68 15.44 5.39 4.63
CA MET A 68 15.41 5.13 6.06
C MET A 68 16.49 4.13 6.46
N LEU A 69 16.65 3.02 5.74
CA LEU A 69 17.71 2.03 6.01
C LEU A 69 19.13 2.59 5.87
N ILE A 70 19.35 3.60 5.01
CA ILE A 70 20.64 4.28 4.88
C ILE A 70 20.86 5.25 6.05
N MET A 71 19.84 6.01 6.43
CA MET A 71 19.94 7.01 7.49
C MET A 71 20.00 6.38 8.90
N PHE A 72 19.29 5.28 9.09
CA PHE A 72 19.14 4.57 10.37
C PHE A 72 19.39 3.07 10.15
N PRO A 73 20.65 2.65 9.98
CA PRO A 73 20.96 1.27 9.64
C PRO A 73 20.48 0.30 10.73
N LEU A 74 19.85 -0.80 10.31
CA LEU A 74 19.38 -1.88 11.17
C LEU A 74 20.20 -3.16 10.94
N LYS A 75 19.95 -4.21 11.73
CA LYS A 75 20.51 -5.56 11.49
C LYS A 75 20.24 -6.02 10.05
N ARG A 76 21.18 -6.75 9.45
CA ARG A 76 21.15 -7.16 8.02
C ARG A 76 19.86 -7.86 7.59
N ILE A 77 19.19 -8.58 8.49
CA ILE A 77 17.91 -9.23 8.21
C ILE A 77 16.82 -8.23 7.81
N TYR A 78 16.85 -7.02 8.39
CA TYR A 78 15.86 -5.98 8.14
C TYR A 78 16.06 -5.26 6.81
N ASN A 79 17.23 -5.38 6.18
CA ASN A 79 17.48 -4.83 4.85
C ASN A 79 16.57 -5.41 3.77
N ILE A 80 16.04 -6.63 3.99
CA ILE A 80 15.09 -7.28 3.10
C ILE A 80 13.66 -7.14 3.62
N ILE A 81 13.45 -7.28 4.94
CA ILE A 81 12.11 -7.20 5.55
C ILE A 81 11.49 -5.81 5.34
N VAL A 82 12.25 -4.73 5.57
CA VAL A 82 11.72 -3.36 5.53
C VAL A 82 11.18 -2.98 4.14
N PRO A 83 11.90 -3.23 3.03
CA PRO A 83 11.36 -3.03 1.67
C PRO A 83 10.13 -3.89 1.36
N ILE A 84 10.10 -5.15 1.81
CA ILE A 84 8.94 -6.05 1.60
C ILE A 84 7.70 -5.50 2.31
N VAL A 85 7.85 -5.05 3.56
CA VAL A 85 6.77 -4.43 4.32
C VAL A 85 6.31 -3.14 3.65
N ALA A 86 7.23 -2.31 3.16
CA ALA A 86 6.93 -1.08 2.43
C ALA A 86 6.05 -1.33 1.20
N ILE A 87 6.44 -2.29 0.34
CA ILE A 87 5.66 -2.67 -0.85
C ILE A 87 4.29 -3.23 -0.45
N SER A 88 4.26 -4.13 0.54
CA SER A 88 3.03 -4.78 1.01
C SER A 88 2.04 -3.75 1.56
N LEU A 89 2.52 -2.79 2.34
CA LEU A 89 1.71 -1.73 2.90
C LEU A 89 1.14 -0.81 1.81
N GLY A 90 1.96 -0.42 0.84
CA GLY A 90 1.51 0.38 -0.31
C GLY A 90 0.42 -0.31 -1.12
N PHE A 91 0.57 -1.62 -1.33
CA PHE A 91 -0.46 -2.45 -1.98
C PHE A 91 -1.75 -2.51 -1.16
N MET A 92 -1.66 -2.80 0.14
CA MET A 92 -2.83 -2.95 1.01
C MET A 92 -3.63 -1.64 1.12
N VAL A 93 -2.96 -0.52 1.38
CA VAL A 93 -3.60 0.80 1.49
C VAL A 93 -4.26 1.19 0.15
N ASN A 94 -3.62 0.91 -0.98
CA ASN A 94 -4.25 1.12 -2.29
C ASN A 94 -5.47 0.19 -2.52
N GLY A 95 -5.42 -1.06 -2.06
CA GLY A 95 -6.56 -1.97 -2.10
C GLY A 95 -7.78 -1.40 -1.36
N PHE A 96 -7.57 -0.85 -0.16
CA PHE A 96 -8.64 -0.16 0.58
C PHE A 96 -9.16 1.08 -0.17
N ARG A 97 -8.29 1.82 -0.86
CA ARG A 97 -8.71 2.93 -1.73
C ARG A 97 -9.63 2.44 -2.85
N ILE A 98 -9.32 1.34 -3.52
CA ILE A 98 -10.19 0.78 -4.58
C ILE A 98 -11.55 0.40 -3.99
N VAL A 99 -11.59 -0.25 -2.83
CA VAL A 99 -12.84 -0.58 -2.13
C VAL A 99 -13.67 0.68 -1.85
N LEU A 100 -13.05 1.74 -1.32
CA LEU A 100 -13.71 3.02 -1.09
C LEU A 100 -14.28 3.61 -2.39
N LEU A 101 -13.50 3.62 -3.47
CA LEU A 101 -13.93 4.12 -4.77
C LEU A 101 -15.12 3.34 -5.32
N THR A 102 -15.11 2.01 -5.21
CA THR A 102 -16.23 1.14 -5.59
C THR A 102 -17.49 1.44 -4.79
N LEU A 103 -17.37 1.66 -3.47
CA LEU A 103 -18.50 2.03 -2.60
C LEU A 103 -19.09 3.39 -2.96
N LEU A 104 -18.26 4.37 -3.33
CA LEU A 104 -18.70 5.71 -3.71
C LEU A 104 -19.48 5.69 -5.04
N VAL A 105 -19.00 4.92 -6.02
CA VAL A 105 -19.72 4.70 -7.28
C VAL A 105 -21.04 3.99 -7.02
N ALA A 106 -21.03 2.91 -6.23
CA ALA A 106 -22.24 2.17 -5.87
C ALA A 106 -23.28 3.03 -5.13
N SER A 107 -22.84 4.11 -4.47
CA SER A 107 -23.67 5.08 -3.76
C SER A 107 -24.05 6.31 -4.60
N ASN A 108 -23.74 6.33 -5.91
CA ASN A 108 -23.93 7.48 -6.81
C ASN A 108 -23.24 8.79 -6.35
N LYS A 109 -22.16 8.71 -5.56
CA LYS A 109 -21.41 9.87 -5.05
C LYS A 109 -20.23 10.24 -5.97
N MET A 110 -20.54 10.64 -7.20
CA MET A 110 -19.52 10.85 -8.24
C MET A 110 -18.53 12.00 -7.92
N GLU A 111 -18.97 13.04 -7.22
CA GLU A 111 -18.08 14.13 -6.79
C GLU A 111 -17.03 13.63 -5.77
N ALA A 112 -17.47 12.86 -4.78
CA ALA A 112 -16.56 12.22 -3.84
C ALA A 112 -15.64 11.21 -4.53
N PHE A 113 -16.16 10.42 -5.48
CA PHE A 113 -15.33 9.53 -6.29
C PHE A 113 -14.19 10.30 -6.97
N LYS A 114 -14.49 11.42 -7.65
CA LYS A 114 -13.46 12.25 -8.30
C LYS A 114 -12.43 12.78 -7.30
N TYR A 115 -12.86 13.24 -6.13
CA TYR A 115 -11.96 13.72 -5.07
C TYR A 115 -10.96 12.64 -4.59
N TRP A 116 -11.42 11.41 -4.38
CA TRP A 116 -10.58 10.29 -3.91
C TRP A 116 -9.80 9.60 -5.04
N HIS A 117 -10.28 9.72 -6.28
CA HIS A 117 -9.64 9.14 -7.46
C HIS A 117 -8.49 10.03 -7.96
N GLU A 118 -8.76 11.29 -8.29
CA GLU A 118 -7.79 12.20 -8.92
C GLU A 118 -7.53 13.48 -8.10
N GLY A 119 -8.42 13.81 -7.16
CA GLY A 119 -8.27 14.99 -6.32
C GLY A 119 -7.26 14.81 -5.18
N GLU A 120 -7.26 15.77 -4.26
CA GLU A 120 -6.36 15.78 -3.09
C GLU A 120 -6.53 14.55 -2.18
N GLY A 121 -7.72 13.93 -2.18
CA GLY A 121 -7.97 12.70 -1.45
C GLY A 121 -7.06 11.55 -1.87
N SER A 122 -6.60 11.53 -3.11
CA SER A 122 -5.60 10.57 -3.60
C SER A 122 -4.25 10.72 -2.88
N LEU A 123 -3.84 11.95 -2.55
CA LEU A 123 -2.61 12.24 -1.82
C LEU A 123 -2.70 11.81 -0.37
N ILE A 124 -3.89 11.95 0.24
CA ILE A 124 -4.15 11.50 1.62
C ILE A 124 -3.88 10.01 1.77
N VAL A 125 -4.29 9.20 0.79
CA VAL A 125 -4.03 7.75 0.80
C VAL A 125 -2.52 7.45 0.84
N GLY A 126 -1.72 8.20 0.07
CA GLY A 126 -0.26 8.10 0.12
C GLY A 126 0.32 8.50 1.47
N MET A 127 -0.15 9.62 2.05
CA MET A 127 0.30 10.09 3.37
C MET A 127 -0.03 9.08 4.48
N VAL A 128 -1.21 8.45 4.43
CA VAL A 128 -1.60 7.40 5.38
C VAL A 128 -0.66 6.19 5.27
N ALA A 129 -0.34 5.76 4.05
CA ALA A 129 0.59 4.67 3.83
C ALA A 129 1.99 4.99 4.38
N ILE A 130 2.49 6.21 4.15
CA ILE A 130 3.76 6.69 4.71
C ILE A 130 3.71 6.73 6.23
N GLY A 131 2.63 7.25 6.82
CA GLY A 131 2.44 7.30 8.27
C GLY A 131 2.53 5.92 8.91
N PHE A 132 1.82 4.93 8.37
CA PHE A 132 1.91 3.55 8.85
C PHE A 132 3.32 2.96 8.70
N PHE A 133 4.01 3.25 7.59
CA PHE A 133 5.39 2.80 7.39
C PHE A 133 6.34 3.42 8.41
N LEU A 134 6.23 4.72 8.67
CA LEU A 134 7.08 5.42 9.64
C LEU A 134 6.85 4.91 11.06
N VAL A 135 5.60 4.65 11.45
CA VAL A 135 5.27 4.03 12.74
C VAL A 135 5.91 2.64 12.84
N PHE A 136 5.75 1.80 11.81
CA PHE A 136 6.39 0.48 11.76
C PHE A 136 7.91 0.58 11.92
N TYR A 137 8.55 1.46 11.16
CA TYR A 137 10.00 1.62 11.18
C TYR A 137 10.52 2.18 12.51
N PHE A 138 9.80 3.13 13.10
CA PHE A 138 10.10 3.68 14.42
C PHE A 138 10.05 2.59 15.51
N LEU A 139 8.99 1.77 15.50
CA LEU A 139 8.89 0.63 16.43
C LEU A 139 10.05 -0.35 16.22
N LEU A 140 10.43 -0.61 14.98
CA LEU A 140 11.51 -1.53 14.65
C LEU A 140 12.87 -1.06 15.20
N ILE A 141 13.19 0.24 15.08
CA ILE A 141 14.38 0.82 15.72
C ILE A 141 14.31 0.61 17.22
N ARG A 142 13.17 0.93 17.84
CA ARG A 142 13.02 0.85 19.30
C ARG A 142 13.23 -0.56 19.83
N PHE A 143 12.77 -1.59 19.13
CA PHE A 143 13.00 -2.99 19.50
C PHE A 143 14.45 -3.42 19.25
N SER A 144 15.08 -2.92 18.19
CA SER A 144 16.49 -3.22 17.88
C SER A 144 17.44 -2.66 18.93
N ASP A 145 17.20 -1.43 19.40
CA ASP A 145 18.00 -0.79 20.46
C ASP A 145 17.93 -1.56 21.78
N VAL A 146 16.77 -2.13 22.12
CA VAL A 146 16.58 -2.90 23.36
C VAL A 146 17.35 -4.21 23.29
N GLU A 147 17.29 -4.91 22.16
CA GLU A 147 17.99 -6.19 21.96
C GLU A 147 19.51 -6.01 22.05
N GLU A 148 20.07 -4.92 21.50
CA GLU A 148 21.51 -4.62 21.61
C GLU A 148 21.96 -4.37 23.06
N LEU A 149 21.11 -3.78 23.90
CA LEU A 149 21.42 -3.56 25.33
C LEU A 149 21.41 -4.88 26.11
N GLU A 150 20.46 -5.78 25.85
CA GLU A 150 20.38 -7.09 26.50
C GLU A 150 21.55 -8.00 26.14
N ASP A 151 21.98 -7.99 24.86
CA ASP A 151 23.13 -8.73 24.38
C ASP A 151 24.43 -8.24 25.06
N ALA A 152 24.58 -6.91 25.23
CA ALA A 152 25.74 -6.31 25.88
C ALA A 152 25.83 -6.66 27.38
N ASP A 153 24.71 -6.73 28.09
CA ASP A 153 24.66 -7.14 29.50
C ASP A 153 24.95 -8.64 29.67
N THR A 154 24.47 -9.48 28.75
CA THR A 154 24.68 -10.93 28.80
C THR A 154 26.16 -11.31 28.56
N GLN A 155 26.87 -10.56 27.73
CA GLN A 155 28.32 -10.78 27.50
C GLN A 155 29.22 -10.36 28.67
N LYS A 156 28.67 -9.70 29.69
CA LYS A 156 29.44 -9.24 30.86
C LYS A 156 29.56 -10.31 31.97
N TYR A 157 28.85 -11.43 31.84
CA TYR A 157 28.82 -12.56 32.78
C TYR A 157 29.33 -13.84 32.12
#